data_AF-A0A5U8JCR6-F1
#
_entry.id   AF-A0A5U8JCR6-F1
#
_cell.length_a   1.000
_cell.length_b   1.000
_cell.length_c   1.000
_cell.angle_alpha   90.00
_cell.angle_beta   90.00
_cell.angle_gamma   90.00
#
_symmetry.space_group_name_H-M   'P 1'
#
loop_
_entity.id
_entity.type
_entity.pdbx_description
1 polymer ?
#
loop_
_entity_poly.entity_id
_entity_poly.type
_entity_poly.pdbx_seq_one_letter_code
_entity_poly.pdbx_strand_id
1 'polypeptide(L)'
;MKLITRLRGAVTFCSGLFWSLAARADLPKIAGGANSADVMEDVKIMSRNGVSYGALVICAAAFIVVVISCVGTYHKIGDGKASWFDFGLRVVVGAIMVVLVIYFLNKAVTVI
;
A
#
# COMPACT_ATOMS: atom_id res chain seq x y z
N MET A 1 27.70 -13.23 2.26
CA MET A 1 26.24 -13.31 2.52
C MET A 1 25.73 -12.29 3.53
N LYS A 2 26.45 -11.93 4.61
CA LYS A 2 26.01 -10.93 5.62
C LYS A 2 25.80 -9.50 5.08
N LEU A 3 26.49 -9.10 4.03
CA LEU A 3 26.43 -7.74 3.47
C LEU A 3 25.09 -7.45 2.75
N ILE A 4 24.55 -8.43 2.02
CA ILE A 4 23.27 -8.31 1.29
C ILE A 4 22.10 -8.17 2.27
N THR A 5 22.14 -8.86 3.41
CA THR A 5 21.09 -8.74 4.44
C THR A 5 21.09 -7.36 5.12
N ARG A 6 22.27 -6.75 5.30
CA ARG A 6 22.40 -5.39 5.86
C ARG A 6 21.93 -4.31 4.88
N LEU A 7 22.22 -4.50 3.59
CA LEU A 7 21.77 -3.61 2.52
C LEU A 7 20.25 -3.66 2.34
N ARG A 8 19.64 -4.86 2.43
CA ARG A 8 18.18 -5.02 2.43
C ARG A 8 17.51 -4.32 3.61
N GLY A 9 18.11 -4.43 4.81
CA GLY A 9 17.62 -3.74 6.00
C GLY A 9 17.74 -2.21 5.92
N ALA A 10 18.81 -1.69 5.30
CA ALA A 10 18.98 -0.26 5.08
C ALA A 10 17.99 0.32 4.06
N VAL A 11 17.67 -0.44 3.00
CA VAL A 11 16.68 -0.04 1.99
C VAL A 11 15.28 -0.01 2.59
N THR A 12 14.86 -1.02 3.36
CA THR A 12 13.56 -0.98 4.05
C THR A 12 13.49 0.12 5.10
N PHE A 13 14.60 0.44 5.76
CA PHE A 13 14.68 1.56 6.71
C PHE A 13 14.58 2.93 6.01
N CYS A 14 15.26 3.12 4.89
CA CYS A 14 15.16 4.35 4.09
C CYS A 14 13.77 4.54 3.47
N SER A 15 13.14 3.48 2.94
CA SER A 15 11.76 3.55 2.45
C SER A 15 10.77 3.90 3.57
N GLY A 16 10.97 3.34 4.78
CA GLY A 16 10.17 3.66 5.96
C GLY A 16 10.33 5.11 6.43
N LEU A 17 11.55 5.65 6.41
CA LEU A 17 11.84 7.05 6.71
C LEU A 17 11.23 8.01 5.67
N PHE A 18 11.32 7.66 4.39
CA PHE A 18 10.72 8.45 3.32
C PHE A 18 9.19 8.52 3.44
N TRP A 19 8.54 7.39 3.80
CA TRP A 19 7.09 7.35 4.04
C TRP A 19 6.69 8.10 5.32
N SER A 20 7.52 8.03 6.37
CA SER A 20 7.29 8.76 7.64
C SER A 20 7.40 10.26 7.48
N LEU A 21 8.24 10.73 6.55
CA LEU A 21 8.39 12.15 6.23
C LEU A 21 7.20 12.67 5.41
N ALA A 22 6.64 11.85 4.52
CA ALA A 22 5.43 12.19 3.75
C ALA A 22 4.16 12.27 4.62
N ALA A 23 4.12 11.58 5.78
CA ALA A 23 2.99 11.61 6.70
C ALA A 23 2.90 12.89 7.58
N ARG A 24 3.88 13.80 7.48
CA ARG A 24 3.98 15.01 8.32
C ARG A 24 3.82 16.31 7.53
N ALA A 25 2.77 16.50 6.74
CA ALA A 25 2.54 17.83 6.15
C ALA A 25 1.11 18.15 5.68
N ASP A 26 0.08 17.40 6.08
CA ASP A 26 -1.30 17.85 5.88
C ASP A 26 -2.11 17.63 7.15
N LEU A 27 -1.63 18.26 8.23
CA LEU A 27 -2.48 18.48 9.37
C LEU A 27 -3.50 19.53 8.91
N PRO A 28 -4.81 19.21 8.85
CA PRO A 28 -5.82 20.22 8.57
C PRO A 28 -5.53 21.40 9.49
N LYS A 29 -5.31 22.58 8.90
CA LYS A 29 -5.34 23.81 9.68
C LYS A 29 -6.77 23.89 10.20
N ILE A 30 -6.99 23.40 11.42
CA ILE A 30 -8.16 23.75 12.21
C ILE A 30 -7.96 25.25 12.48
N ALA A 31 -8.32 26.07 11.51
CA ALA A 31 -8.70 27.44 11.78
C ALA A 31 -9.82 27.29 12.80
N GLY A 32 -9.59 27.79 14.02
CA GLY A 32 -10.51 27.64 15.13
C GLY A 32 -11.94 27.94 14.68
N GLY A 33 -12.75 26.89 14.59
CA GLY A 33 -14.17 27.01 14.32
C GLY A 33 -14.80 27.64 15.55
N ALA A 34 -15.10 28.94 15.46
CA ALA A 34 -15.81 29.69 16.48
C ALA A 34 -17.29 29.25 16.66
N ASN A 35 -17.72 28.13 16.07
CA ASN A 35 -19.11 27.68 16.09
C ASN A 35 -19.19 26.17 16.36
N SER A 36 -19.64 25.84 17.56
CA SER A 36 -19.69 24.51 18.19
C SER A 36 -20.73 23.52 17.61
N ALA A 37 -21.10 23.65 16.34
CA ALA A 37 -22.01 22.73 15.65
C ALA A 37 -21.33 21.86 14.57
N ASP A 38 -20.15 22.25 14.09
CA ASP A 38 -19.56 21.70 12.85
C ASP A 38 -18.47 20.64 13.10
N VAL A 39 -17.93 20.56 14.32
CA VAL A 39 -16.83 19.62 14.66
C VAL A 39 -17.21 18.16 14.49
N MET A 40 -18.51 17.83 14.60
CA MET A 40 -19.02 16.47 14.39
C MET A 40 -19.11 16.12 12.89
N GLU A 41 -19.33 17.12 12.04
CA GLU A 41 -19.36 16.96 10.58
C GLU A 41 -17.93 16.85 10.02
N ASP A 42 -17.01 17.67 10.52
CA ASP A 42 -15.57 17.57 10.21
C ASP A 42 -14.98 16.22 10.62
N VAL A 43 -15.31 15.71 11.80
CA VAL A 43 -14.88 14.37 12.25
C VAL A 43 -15.46 13.28 11.35
N LYS A 44 -16.68 13.45 10.85
CA LYS A 44 -17.30 12.49 9.93
C LYS A 44 -16.61 12.50 8.56
N ILE A 45 -16.19 13.66 8.07
CA ILE A 45 -15.43 13.79 6.82
C ILE A 45 -14.04 13.19 6.99
N MET A 46 -13.33 13.48 8.09
CA MET A 46 -12.02 12.92 8.38
C MET A 46 -12.04 11.38 8.47
N SER A 47 -13.05 10.81 9.15
CA SER A 47 -13.19 9.35 9.23
C SER A 47 -13.52 8.72 7.87
N ARG A 48 -14.34 9.38 7.04
CA ARG A 48 -14.67 8.89 5.68
C ARG A 48 -13.46 8.91 4.76
N ASN A 49 -12.61 9.93 4.88
CA ASN A 49 -11.39 10.07 4.07
C ASN A 49 -10.31 9.07 4.53
N GLY A 50 -10.23 8.79 5.84
CA GLY A 50 -9.31 7.81 6.42
C GLY A 50 -9.49 6.38 5.93
N VAL A 51 -10.72 5.97 5.57
CA VAL A 51 -11.00 4.63 5.04
C VAL A 51 -10.26 4.37 3.73
N SER A 52 -10.22 5.35 2.82
CA SER A 52 -9.52 5.22 1.54
C SER A 52 -8.01 5.10 1.72
N TYR A 53 -7.43 5.90 2.63
CA TYR A 53 -6.00 5.80 2.98
C TYR A 53 -5.67 4.47 3.68
N GLY A 54 -6.55 3.98 4.55
CA GLY A 54 -6.38 2.67 5.20
C GLY A 54 -6.41 1.50 4.21
N ALA A 55 -7.33 1.53 3.24
CA ALA A 55 -7.41 0.52 2.19
C ALA A 55 -6.15 0.48 1.30
N LEU A 56 -5.54 1.64 1.04
CA LEU A 56 -4.29 1.73 0.27
C LEU A 56 -3.12 1.01 0.99
N VAL A 57 -3.00 1.17 2.31
CA VAL A 57 -1.97 0.50 3.11
C VAL A 57 -2.15 -1.02 3.08
N ILE A 58 -3.39 -1.50 3.18
CA ILE A 58 -3.71 -2.93 3.07
C ILE A 58 -3.36 -3.47 1.68
N CYS A 59 -3.66 -2.72 0.61
CA CYS A 59 -3.24 -3.09 -0.74
C CYS A 59 -1.71 -3.20 -0.88
N ALA A 60 -0.96 -2.26 -0.29
CA ALA A 60 0.50 -2.30 -0.30
C ALA A 60 1.04 -3.57 0.39
N ALA A 61 0.47 -3.95 1.53
CA ALA A 61 0.83 -5.19 2.22
C ALA A 61 0.50 -6.44 1.38
N ALA A 62 -0.65 -6.45 0.70
CA ALA A 62 -1.03 -7.54 -0.20
C ALA A 62 -0.07 -7.69 -1.40
N PHE A 63 0.46 -6.58 -1.92
CA PHE A 63 1.44 -6.61 -3.01
C PHE A 63 2.72 -7.36 -2.62
N ILE A 64 3.19 -7.20 -1.38
CA ILE A 64 4.36 -7.93 -0.87
C ILE A 64 4.10 -9.44 -0.88
N VAL A 65 2.91 -9.87 -0.46
CA VAL A 65 2.51 -11.30 -0.45
C VAL A 65 2.46 -11.89 -1.86
N VAL A 66 1.98 -11.11 -2.85
CA VAL A 66 1.96 -11.53 -4.26
C VAL A 66 3.38 -11.75 -4.78
N VAL A 67 4.31 -10.83 -4.52
CA VAL A 67 5.71 -10.97 -4.96
C VAL A 67 6.35 -12.22 -4.35
N ILE A 68 6.12 -12.48 -3.06
CA ILE A 68 6.61 -13.69 -2.39
C ILE A 68 6.04 -14.96 -3.06
N SER A 69 4.75 -14.96 -3.40
CA SER A 69 4.12 -16.06 -4.13
C SER A 69 4.68 -16.27 -5.53
N CYS A 70 4.97 -15.21 -6.29
CA CYS A 70 5.56 -15.29 -7.62
C CYS A 70 6.98 -15.87 -7.59
N VAL A 71 7.81 -15.41 -6.65
CA VAL A 71 9.18 -15.95 -6.47
C VAL A 71 9.15 -17.43 -6.08
N GLY A 72 8.22 -17.81 -5.20
CA GLY A 72 8.04 -19.21 -4.80
C GLY A 72 7.63 -20.12 -5.96
N THR A 73 6.75 -19.65 -6.86
CA THR A 73 6.39 -20.43 -8.07
C THR A 73 7.55 -20.50 -9.08
N TYR A 74 8.35 -19.44 -9.21
CA TYR A 74 9.52 -19.43 -10.11
C TYR A 74 10.56 -20.50 -9.73
N HIS A 75 10.89 -20.64 -8.44
CA HIS A 75 11.80 -21.70 -8.00
C HIS A 75 11.24 -23.11 -8.29
N LYS A 76 9.93 -23.30 -8.16
CA LYS A 76 9.29 -24.59 -8.46
C LYS A 76 9.29 -24.94 -9.95
N ILE A 77 9.29 -23.95 -10.84
CA ILE A 77 9.46 -24.17 -12.30
C ILE A 77 10.89 -24.65 -12.59
N GLY A 78 11.89 -24.08 -11.90
CA GLY A 78 13.28 -24.53 -11.98
C GLY A 78 13.47 -25.99 -11.52
N ASP A 79 12.71 -26.42 -10.51
CA ASP A 79 12.73 -27.80 -9.99
C ASP A 79 11.81 -28.77 -10.78
N GLY A 80 11.15 -28.31 -11.85
CA GLY A 80 10.24 -29.13 -12.67
C GLY A 80 8.92 -29.52 -11.97
N LYS A 81 8.60 -28.90 -10.82
CA LYS A 81 7.40 -29.21 -10.01
C LYS A 81 6.23 -28.26 -10.21
N ALA A 82 6.40 -27.21 -11.01
CA ALA A 82 5.34 -26.25 -11.31
C ALA A 82 5.33 -25.91 -12.80
N SER A 83 4.13 -25.68 -13.33
CA SER A 83 3.94 -25.30 -14.72
C SER A 83 4.17 -23.80 -14.92
N TRP A 84 4.66 -23.42 -16.11
CA TRP A 84 4.64 -22.02 -16.56
C TRP A 84 3.24 -21.40 -16.47
N PHE A 85 2.20 -22.22 -16.56
CA PHE A 85 0.81 -21.79 -16.39
C PHE A 85 0.48 -21.36 -14.94
N ASP A 86 1.04 -22.05 -13.94
CA ASP A 86 0.84 -21.72 -12.52
C ASP A 86 1.51 -20.39 -12.15
N PHE A 87 2.62 -20.07 -12.82
CA PHE A 87 3.26 -18.76 -12.70
C PHE A 87 2.41 -17.68 -13.35
N GLY A 88 1.90 -17.93 -14.55
CA GLY A 88 0.98 -17.03 -15.25
C GLY A 88 -0.25 -16.65 -14.41
N LEU A 89 -0.89 -17.64 -13.76
CA LEU A 89 -2.02 -17.40 -12.85
C LEU A 89 -1.64 -16.46 -11.70
N ARG A 90 -0.44 -16.60 -11.14
CA ARG A 90 0.03 -15.74 -10.05
C ARG A 90 0.34 -14.31 -10.51
N VAL A 91 0.84 -14.17 -11.73
CA VAL A 91 1.05 -12.85 -12.37
C VAL A 91 -0.28 -12.16 -12.65
N VAL A 92 -1.29 -12.88 -13.13
CA VAL A 92 -2.64 -12.34 -13.38
C VAL A 92 -3.27 -11.81 -12.09
N VAL A 93 -3.17 -12.57 -10.98
CA VAL A 93 -3.61 -12.09 -9.67
C VAL A 93 -2.88 -10.79 -9.27
N GLY A 94 -1.58 -10.69 -9.55
CA GLY A 94 -0.82 -9.46 -9.33
C GLY A 94 -1.30 -8.28 -10.18
N ALA A 95 -1.61 -8.49 -11.45
CA ALA A 95 -2.13 -7.46 -12.34
C ALA A 95 -3.49 -6.91 -11.85
N ILE A 96 -4.39 -7.79 -11.42
CA ILE A 96 -5.68 -7.38 -10.84
C ILE A 96 -5.46 -6.52 -9.59
N MET A 97 -4.47 -6.87 -8.75
CA MET A 97 -4.13 -6.06 -7.57
C MET A 97 -3.69 -4.63 -7.93
N VAL A 98 -2.92 -4.45 -9.01
CA VAL A 98 -2.51 -3.11 -9.48
C VAL A 98 -3.72 -2.29 -9.92
N VAL A 99 -4.69 -2.90 -10.60
CA VAL A 99 -5.94 -2.23 -11.00
C VAL A 99 -6.73 -1.75 -9.77
N LEU A 100 -6.82 -2.58 -8.72
CA LEU A 100 -7.47 -2.20 -7.46
C LEU A 100 -6.77 -1.02 -6.78
N VAL A 101 -5.44 -1.02 -6.75
CA VAL A 101 -4.65 0.10 -6.19
C VAL A 101 -4.95 1.40 -6.92
N ILE A 102 -4.93 1.38 -8.26
CA ILE A 102 -5.23 2.56 -9.08
C ILE A 102 -6.68 3.03 -8.86
N TYR A 103 -7.63 2.09 -8.74
CA TYR A 103 -9.02 2.43 -8.44
C TYR A 103 -9.17 3.15 -7.09
N PHE A 104 -8.50 2.66 -6.04
CA PHE A 104 -8.52 3.30 -4.72
C PHE A 104 -7.80 4.65 -4.72
N LEU A 105 -6.70 4.80 -5.46
CA LEU A 105 -6.02 6.08 -5.64
C LEU A 105 -6.93 7.13 -6.28
N ASN A 106 -7.67 6.77 -7.33
CA ASN A 106 -8.63 7.69 -7.96
C ASN A 106 -9.74 8.09 -6.98
N LYS A 107 -10.25 7.13 -6.18
CA LYS A 107 -11.23 7.42 -5.13
C LYS A 107 -10.66 8.33 -4.03
N ALA A 108 -9.39 8.21 -3.67
CA ALA A 108 -8.73 9.09 -2.70
C ALA A 108 -8.51 10.51 -3.25
N VAL A 109 -8.13 10.65 -4.52
CA VAL A 109 -7.95 11.96 -5.17
C VAL A 109 -9.29 12.69 -5.38
N THR A 110 -10.41 11.98 -5.51
CA THR A 110 -11.73 12.64 -5.61
C THR A 110 -12.21 13.18 -4.26
N VAL A 111 -11.55 12.81 -3.17
CA VAL A 111 -11.91 13.15 -1.80
C VAL A 111 -11.10 14.34 -1.25
N ILE A 112 -10.04 14.74 -1.97
CA ILE A 112 -9.33 16.01 -1.76
C ILE A 112 -9.95 17.12 -2.62
#